data_AF-A0A9D4XFK9-F1
#
_entry.id   AF-A0A9D4XFK9-F1
#
_cell.length_a   1.000
_cell.length_b   1.000
_cell.length_c   1.000
_cell.angle_alpha   90.00
_cell.angle_beta   90.00
_cell.angle_gamma   90.00
#
_symmetry.space_group_name_H-M   'P 1'
#
loop_
_entity.id
_entity.type
_entity.pdbx_description
1 polymer ?
#
loop_
_entity_poly.entity_id
_entity_poly.type
_entity_poly.pdbx_seq_one_letter_code
_entity_poly.pdbx_strand_id
1 'polypeptide(L)'
;MDLVLDSSPPESLQHKSSLNEQLKNKLQNSVFWATCLRHAASMGQKDMVEFMDLLLSPASKVLNNWFETDVLKATLGTDAVIGSTASIHTPGSGYVLLHHVMGETDGERGVWSYVEGGMGSISKAIASAAVTAGAHVATNVEVSQLLIKNSSTVNGVSVV
;
A
#
# COMPACT_ATOMS: atom_id res chain seq x y z
N MET A 1 0.79 17.86 9.87
CA MET A 1 -0.17 16.73 9.93
C MET A 1 -1.13 16.93 8.79
N ASP A 2 -0.93 16.14 7.74
CA ASP A 2 -1.82 16.14 6.59
C ASP A 2 -2.99 15.21 6.94
N LEU A 3 -4.15 15.81 7.18
CA LEU A 3 -5.37 15.11 7.59
C LEU A 3 -5.77 13.96 6.66
N VAL A 4 -5.31 13.97 5.40
CA VAL A 4 -5.59 12.91 4.43
C VAL A 4 -4.61 11.75 4.61
N LEU A 5 -3.30 12.03 4.69
CA LEU A 5 -2.27 11.00 4.83
C LEU A 5 -2.25 10.36 6.23
N ASP A 6 -2.58 11.15 7.25
CA ASP A 6 -2.59 10.71 8.66
C ASP A 6 -3.90 10.03 9.08
N SER A 7 -4.89 9.92 8.17
CA SER A 7 -6.18 9.29 8.45
C SER A 7 -6.17 7.78 8.21
N SER A 8 -6.89 7.03 9.04
CA SER A 8 -7.08 5.59 8.82
C SER A 8 -7.77 5.32 7.48
N PRO A 9 -7.32 4.31 6.71
CA PRO A 9 -7.97 3.97 5.46
C PRO A 9 -9.45 3.60 5.70
N PRO A 10 -10.36 3.98 4.80
CA PRO A 10 -11.81 3.87 5.03
C PRO A 10 -12.31 2.43 5.29
N GLU A 11 -11.51 1.43 4.91
CA GLU A 11 -11.81 0.00 5.05
C GLU A 11 -11.53 -0.55 6.45
N SER A 12 -10.68 0.10 7.27
CA SER A 12 -10.27 -0.42 8.58
C SER A 12 -11.31 -0.24 9.69
N LEU A 13 -12.48 0.33 9.40
CA LEU A 13 -13.48 0.76 10.40
C LEU A 13 -14.74 -0.13 10.45
N GLN A 14 -14.67 -1.38 9.99
CA GLN A 14 -15.83 -2.28 9.95
C GLN A 14 -16.27 -2.90 11.29
N HIS A 15 -15.91 -2.31 12.45
CA HIS A 15 -16.41 -2.77 13.76
C HIS A 15 -17.57 -1.89 14.24
N LYS A 16 -18.67 -2.51 14.71
CA LYS A 16 -19.93 -1.88 15.19
C LYS A 16 -19.68 -0.53 15.88
N SER A 17 -19.98 0.55 15.16
CA SER A 17 -19.61 1.90 15.57
C SER A 17 -20.83 2.66 16.12
N SER A 18 -20.63 3.37 17.23
CA SER A 18 -21.61 4.28 17.84
C SER A 18 -22.11 5.34 16.84
N LEU A 19 -23.30 5.90 17.01
CA LEU A 19 -23.85 6.96 16.13
C LEU A 19 -22.87 8.13 15.93
N ASN A 20 -22.09 8.47 16.97
CA ASN A 20 -21.06 9.50 16.89
C ASN A 20 -19.89 9.11 15.96
N GLU A 21 -19.46 7.85 15.98
CA GLU A 21 -18.42 7.34 15.09
C GLU A 21 -18.91 7.29 13.63
N GLN A 22 -20.19 6.95 13.41
CA GLN A 22 -20.79 7.01 12.08
C GLN A 22 -20.85 8.43 11.53
N LEU A 23 -21.20 9.41 12.39
CA LEU A 23 -21.25 10.81 12.00
C LEU A 23 -19.85 11.36 11.70
N LYS A 24 -18.85 11.00 12.54
CA LYS A 24 -17.45 11.36 12.36
C LYS A 24 -16.89 10.77 11.07
N ASN A 25 -17.16 9.51 10.78
CA ASN A 25 -16.76 8.84 9.55
C ASN A 25 -17.39 9.51 8.32
N LYS A 26 -18.70 9.84 8.37
CA LYS A 26 -19.34 10.61 7.28
C LYS A 26 -18.67 11.95 7.05
N LEU A 27 -18.37 12.70 8.11
CA LEU A 27 -17.68 13.98 8.01
C LEU A 27 -16.28 13.82 7.41
N GLN A 28 -15.49 12.87 7.89
CA GLN A 28 -14.16 12.55 7.37
C GLN A 28 -14.20 12.18 5.90
N ASN A 29 -15.12 11.29 5.49
CA ASN A 29 -15.31 10.92 4.09
C ASN A 29 -15.71 12.14 3.23
N SER A 30 -16.60 13.00 3.71
CA SER A 30 -16.97 14.22 2.98
C SER A 30 -15.79 15.18 2.82
N VAL A 31 -14.97 15.36 3.86
CA VAL A 31 -13.75 16.18 3.80
C VAL A 31 -12.73 15.58 2.84
N PHE A 32 -12.52 14.27 2.89
CA PHE A 32 -11.64 13.54 1.98
C PHE A 32 -12.07 13.76 0.52
N TRP A 33 -13.33 13.43 0.18
CA TRP A 33 -13.83 13.57 -1.19
C TRP A 33 -13.87 15.02 -1.67
N ALA A 34 -14.23 15.97 -0.81
CA ALA A 34 -14.17 17.39 -1.15
C ALA A 34 -12.73 17.85 -1.44
N THR A 35 -11.73 17.30 -0.73
CA THR A 35 -10.31 17.59 -0.96
C THR A 35 -9.83 16.98 -2.27
N CYS A 36 -10.20 15.73 -2.58
CA CYS A 36 -9.91 15.11 -3.87
C CYS A 36 -10.54 15.89 -5.03
N LEU A 37 -11.81 16.29 -4.91
CA LEU A 37 -12.51 17.08 -5.93
C LEU A 37 -11.87 18.44 -6.15
N ARG A 38 -11.43 19.12 -5.07
CA ARG A 38 -10.70 20.39 -5.19
C ARG A 38 -9.38 20.22 -5.93
N HIS A 39 -8.59 19.19 -5.61
CA HIS A 39 -7.34 18.91 -6.30
C HIS A 39 -7.57 18.58 -7.78
N ALA A 40 -8.54 17.70 -8.07
CA ALA A 40 -8.91 17.35 -9.43
C ALA A 40 -9.37 18.59 -10.23
N ALA A 41 -10.15 19.47 -9.62
CA ALA A 41 -10.57 20.72 -10.25
C ALA A 41 -9.39 21.69 -10.48
N SER A 42 -8.43 21.75 -9.56
CA SER A 42 -7.25 22.63 -9.68
C SER A 42 -6.23 22.17 -10.72
N MET A 43 -6.18 20.87 -11.01
CA MET A 43 -5.25 20.24 -11.96
C MET A 43 -5.63 20.55 -13.42
N GLY A 44 -6.90 20.86 -13.69
CA GLY A 44 -7.40 21.07 -15.05
C GLY A 44 -7.62 19.75 -15.82
N GLN A 45 -8.44 19.82 -16.88
CA GLN A 45 -8.90 18.61 -17.58
C GLN A 45 -7.76 17.81 -18.22
N LYS A 46 -6.81 18.49 -18.85
CA LYS A 46 -5.70 17.84 -19.57
C LYS A 46 -4.83 17.01 -18.62
N ASP A 47 -4.33 17.64 -17.56
CA ASP A 47 -3.42 17.02 -16.61
C ASP A 47 -4.12 15.88 -15.85
N MET A 48 -5.43 16.01 -15.57
CA MET A 48 -6.22 14.91 -15.00
C MET A 48 -6.28 13.70 -15.93
N VAL A 49 -6.48 13.91 -17.24
CA VAL A 49 -6.49 12.81 -18.22
C VAL A 49 -5.11 12.17 -18.33
N GLU A 50 -4.03 12.95 -18.37
CA GLU A 50 -2.65 12.43 -18.39
C GLU A 50 -2.31 11.65 -17.12
N PHE A 51 -2.75 12.14 -15.95
CA PHE A 51 -2.60 11.45 -14.68
C PHE A 51 -3.33 10.11 -14.66
N MET A 52 -4.59 10.08 -15.10
CA MET A 52 -5.36 8.83 -15.20
C MET A 52 -4.77 7.87 -16.23
N ASP A 53 -4.23 8.38 -17.35
CA ASP A 53 -3.54 7.56 -18.34
C ASP A 53 -2.28 6.92 -17.75
N LEU A 54 -1.47 7.67 -16.99
CA LEU A 54 -0.32 7.15 -16.26
C LEU A 54 -0.73 6.08 -15.23
N LEU A 55 -1.76 6.35 -14.43
CA LEU A 55 -2.22 5.42 -13.39
C LEU A 55 -2.70 4.09 -13.94
N LEU A 56 -3.47 4.12 -15.02
CA LEU A 56 -4.23 2.97 -15.50
C LEU A 56 -3.54 2.25 -16.66
N SER A 57 -2.63 2.90 -17.38
CA SER A 57 -1.92 2.28 -18.49
C SER A 57 -0.88 1.27 -18.03
N PRO A 58 -0.50 0.34 -18.92
CA PRO A 58 0.77 -0.37 -18.78
C PRO A 58 1.96 0.58 -18.74
N ALA A 59 2.93 0.31 -17.87
CA ALA A 59 4.17 1.07 -17.79
C ALA A 59 4.91 1.09 -19.14
N SER A 60 4.86 0.00 -19.91
CA SER A 60 5.48 -0.04 -21.24
C SER A 60 4.89 1.01 -22.20
N LYS A 61 3.58 1.29 -22.12
CA LYS A 61 2.95 2.33 -22.95
C LYS A 61 3.44 3.71 -22.51
N VAL A 62 3.44 3.97 -21.21
CA VAL A 62 3.94 5.22 -20.64
C VAL A 62 5.40 5.45 -21.06
N LEU A 63 6.27 4.48 -20.83
CA LEU A 63 7.71 4.60 -21.13
C LEU A 63 7.99 4.78 -22.62
N ASN A 64 7.24 4.11 -23.50
CA ASN A 64 7.39 4.28 -24.96
C ASN A 64 6.87 5.61 -25.49
N ASN A 65 5.91 6.24 -24.80
CA ASN A 65 5.39 7.55 -25.19
C ASN A 65 6.36 8.69 -24.83
N TRP A 66 7.14 8.53 -23.76
CA TRP A 66 7.96 9.61 -23.19
C TRP A 66 9.46 9.46 -23.46
N PHE A 67 9.94 8.23 -23.73
CA PHE A 67 11.37 7.96 -23.90
C PHE A 67 11.65 7.24 -25.21
N GLU A 68 12.83 7.50 -25.77
CA GLU A 68 13.29 6.86 -27.01
C GLU A 68 14.20 5.67 -26.72
N THR A 69 15.19 5.86 -25.83
CA THR A 69 16.27 4.89 -25.59
C THR A 69 15.84 3.71 -24.73
N ASP A 70 16.13 2.50 -25.20
CA ASP A 70 15.79 1.24 -24.50
C ASP A 70 16.48 1.10 -23.14
N VAL A 71 17.71 1.61 -22.99
CA VAL A 71 18.44 1.59 -21.70
C VAL A 71 17.67 2.34 -20.60
N LEU A 72 17.12 3.51 -20.94
CA LEU A 72 16.34 4.30 -19.99
C LEU A 72 15.00 3.63 -19.68
N LYS A 73 14.32 3.10 -20.71
CA LYS A 73 13.08 2.34 -20.55
C LYS A 73 13.26 1.08 -19.69
N ALA A 74 14.38 0.38 -19.84
CA ALA A 74 14.68 -0.81 -19.04
C ALA A 74 14.92 -0.44 -17.57
N THR A 75 15.63 0.66 -17.32
CA THR A 75 15.89 1.15 -15.96
C THR A 75 14.58 1.52 -15.26
N LEU A 76 13.77 2.40 -15.88
CA LEU A 76 12.48 2.81 -15.31
C LEU A 76 11.42 1.68 -15.31
N GLY A 77 11.52 0.75 -16.26
CA GLY A 77 10.67 -0.43 -16.31
C GLY A 77 10.89 -1.36 -15.11
N THR A 78 12.09 -1.37 -14.53
CA THR A 78 12.38 -2.09 -13.29
C THR A 78 11.61 -1.48 -12.12
N ASP A 79 11.66 -0.16 -11.97
CA ASP A 79 10.87 0.56 -10.95
C ASP A 79 9.36 0.35 -11.13
N ALA A 80 8.90 0.20 -12.37
CA ALA A 80 7.50 -0.04 -12.68
C ALA A 80 6.97 -1.42 -12.26
N VAL A 81 7.84 -2.35 -11.84
CA VAL A 81 7.44 -3.72 -11.44
C VAL A 81 8.03 -4.18 -10.11
N ILE A 82 8.95 -3.43 -9.51
CA ILE A 82 9.60 -3.83 -8.26
C ILE A 82 8.57 -3.93 -7.13
N GLY A 83 8.54 -5.10 -6.47
CA GLY A 83 7.55 -5.43 -5.43
C GLY A 83 6.17 -5.85 -5.95
N SER A 84 5.99 -5.95 -7.28
CA SER A 84 4.74 -6.39 -7.91
C SER A 84 4.90 -7.75 -8.58
N THR A 85 3.79 -8.52 -8.69
CA THR A 85 3.71 -9.73 -9.52
C THR A 85 3.30 -9.42 -10.96
N ALA A 86 3.09 -8.14 -11.30
CA ALA A 86 2.67 -7.69 -12.62
C ALA A 86 3.86 -7.51 -13.59
N SER A 87 3.57 -7.60 -14.89
CA SER A 87 4.51 -7.24 -15.96
C SER A 87 4.44 -5.74 -16.28
N ILE A 88 5.48 -5.19 -16.91
CA ILE A 88 5.45 -3.83 -17.49
C ILE A 88 4.33 -3.63 -18.51
N HIS A 89 3.77 -4.72 -19.05
CA HIS A 89 2.67 -4.72 -20.00
C HIS A 89 1.29 -4.84 -19.34
N THR A 90 1.23 -5.08 -18.02
CA THR A 90 -0.04 -5.22 -17.29
C THR A 90 -0.67 -3.83 -17.09
N PRO A 91 -1.97 -3.63 -17.42
CA PRO A 91 -2.68 -2.39 -17.09
C PRO A 91 -2.57 -2.07 -15.59
N GLY A 92 -2.37 -0.80 -15.26
CA GLY A 92 -2.13 -0.35 -13.89
C GLY A 92 -0.68 -0.43 -13.43
N SER A 93 0.25 -1.04 -14.19
CA SER A 93 1.69 -1.01 -13.83
C SER A 93 2.30 0.39 -13.89
N GLY A 94 1.70 1.33 -14.64
CA GLY A 94 2.11 2.73 -14.61
C GLY A 94 1.92 3.40 -13.24
N TYR A 95 0.96 2.95 -12.43
CA TYR A 95 0.83 3.38 -11.03
C TYR A 95 2.04 2.97 -10.19
N VAL A 96 2.61 1.79 -10.40
CA VAL A 96 3.79 1.32 -9.63
C VAL A 96 4.99 2.23 -9.91
N LEU A 97 5.21 2.58 -11.18
CA LEU A 97 6.24 3.56 -11.54
C LEU A 97 5.99 4.91 -10.86
N LEU A 98 4.77 5.44 -10.94
CA LEU A 98 4.40 6.68 -10.27
C LEU A 98 4.65 6.58 -8.76
N HIS A 99 4.27 5.47 -8.12
CA HIS A 99 4.44 5.23 -6.69
C HIS A 99 5.90 5.33 -6.27
N HIS A 100 6.83 4.70 -6.99
CA HIS A 100 8.25 4.75 -6.68
C HIS A 100 8.86 6.13 -6.93
N VAL A 101 8.39 6.86 -7.94
CA VAL A 101 8.87 8.21 -8.23
C VAL A 101 8.28 9.28 -7.30
N MET A 102 7.04 9.10 -6.83
CA MET A 102 6.38 10.03 -5.89
C MET A 102 6.71 9.74 -4.43
N GLY A 103 7.11 8.49 -4.12
CA GLY A 103 7.40 8.04 -2.77
C GLY A 103 8.48 8.90 -2.09
N GLU A 104 8.34 9.07 -0.79
CA GLU A 104 9.25 9.87 0.03
C GLU A 104 9.76 9.03 1.19
N THR A 105 11.01 9.23 1.59
CA THR A 105 11.54 8.75 2.86
C THR A 105 12.39 9.84 3.49
N ASP A 106 12.17 10.11 4.78
CA ASP A 106 12.88 11.15 5.55
C ASP A 106 12.88 12.55 4.91
N GLY A 107 11.79 12.96 4.25
CA GLY A 107 11.72 14.27 3.57
C GLY A 107 12.22 14.26 2.13
N GLU A 108 12.87 13.18 1.70
CA GLU A 108 13.52 13.08 0.39
C GLU A 108 12.68 12.23 -0.58
N ARG A 109 12.45 12.77 -1.77
CA ARG A 109 11.61 12.13 -2.79
C ARG A 109 12.41 11.15 -3.65
N GLY A 110 11.82 10.00 -3.95
CA GLY A 110 12.38 9.00 -4.88
C GLY A 110 13.60 8.27 -4.33
N VAL A 111 13.82 8.31 -3.01
CA VAL A 111 14.93 7.63 -2.36
C VAL A 111 14.46 6.34 -1.69
N TRP A 112 15.39 5.40 -1.58
CA TRP A 112 15.21 4.15 -0.88
C TRP A 112 16.03 4.17 0.40
N SER A 113 15.49 3.61 1.47
CA SER A 113 16.19 3.50 2.74
C SER A 113 16.38 2.05 3.15
N TYR A 114 17.45 1.81 3.88
CA TYR A 114 17.72 0.53 4.51
C TYR A 114 17.31 0.60 5.96
N VAL A 115 16.70 -0.48 6.44
CA VAL A 115 16.36 -0.58 7.86
C VAL A 115 17.63 -0.76 8.67
N GLU A 116 17.83 0.10 9.66
CA GLU A 116 18.92 -0.03 10.62
C GLU A 116 18.85 -1.39 11.34
N GLY A 117 19.98 -2.08 11.46
CA GLY A 117 20.05 -3.45 11.97
C GLY A 117 19.59 -4.54 10.98
N GLY A 118 19.26 -4.18 9.74
CA GLY A 118 18.90 -5.09 8.66
C GLY A 118 17.44 -5.57 8.72
N MET A 119 16.97 -6.26 7.67
CA MET A 119 15.55 -6.65 7.52
C MET A 119 14.97 -7.46 8.69
N GLY A 120 15.80 -8.19 9.43
CA GLY A 120 15.37 -8.92 10.62
C GLY A 120 14.92 -8.04 11.78
N SER A 121 15.31 -6.75 11.82
CA SER A 121 14.85 -5.81 12.85
C SER A 121 13.35 -5.49 12.71
N ILE A 122 12.80 -5.47 11.48
CA ILE A 122 11.37 -5.27 11.23
C ILE A 122 10.56 -6.39 11.90
N SER A 123 10.90 -7.66 11.63
CA SER A 123 10.19 -8.81 12.22
C SER A 123 10.29 -8.82 13.74
N LYS A 124 11.44 -8.41 14.31
CA LYS A 124 11.64 -8.26 15.75
C LYS A 124 10.77 -7.15 16.34
N ALA A 125 10.66 -6.01 15.66
CA ALA A 125 9.82 -4.90 16.10
C ALA A 125 8.33 -5.31 16.13
N ILE A 126 7.86 -6.00 15.08
CA ILE A 126 6.49 -6.54 15.02
C ILE A 126 6.25 -7.54 16.17
N ALA A 127 7.19 -8.48 16.39
CA ALA A 127 7.08 -9.44 17.48
C ALA A 127 7.05 -8.76 18.85
N SER A 128 7.91 -7.75 19.07
CA SER A 128 7.96 -6.98 20.31
C SER A 128 6.66 -6.19 20.56
N ALA A 129 6.09 -5.56 19.53
CA ALA A 129 4.79 -4.89 19.62
C ALA A 129 3.66 -5.87 19.98
N ALA A 130 3.63 -7.06 19.36
CA ALA A 130 2.65 -8.10 19.68
C ALA A 130 2.78 -8.59 21.13
N VAL A 131 4.00 -8.86 21.60
CA VAL A 131 4.27 -9.26 22.99
C VAL A 131 3.86 -8.17 23.97
N THR A 132 4.14 -6.90 23.65
CA THR A 132 3.72 -5.75 24.46
C THR A 132 2.20 -5.65 24.56
N ALA A 133 1.48 -6.03 23.49
CA ALA A 133 0.02 -6.14 23.48
C ALA A 133 -0.54 -7.40 24.17
N GLY A 134 0.32 -8.25 24.74
CA GLY A 134 -0.05 -9.45 25.49
C GLY A 134 -0.04 -10.75 24.68
N ALA A 135 0.44 -10.74 23.43
CA ALA A 135 0.60 -11.96 22.66
C ALA A 135 1.77 -12.81 23.18
N HIS A 136 1.65 -14.14 23.07
CA HIS A 136 2.76 -15.06 23.29
C HIS A 136 3.34 -15.50 21.94
N VAL A 137 4.64 -15.31 21.73
CA VAL A 137 5.33 -15.71 20.50
C VAL A 137 6.12 -17.00 20.77
N ALA A 138 5.73 -18.08 20.10
CA ALA A 138 6.45 -19.34 20.12
C ALA A 138 7.26 -19.49 18.82
N THR A 139 8.53 -19.88 18.92
CA THR A 139 9.43 -20.11 17.78
C THR A 139 10.01 -21.52 17.87
N ASN A 140 10.42 -22.10 16.73
CA ASN A 140 10.89 -23.49 16.65
C ASN A 140 9.85 -24.52 17.13
N VAL A 141 8.57 -24.23 16.91
CA VAL A 141 7.45 -25.09 17.28
C VAL A 141 6.76 -25.52 16.01
N GLU A 142 6.74 -26.82 15.74
CA GLU A 142 6.11 -27.38 14.55
C GLU A 142 4.61 -27.54 14.78
N VAL A 143 3.80 -27.08 13.83
CA VAL A 143 2.34 -27.29 13.86
C VAL A 143 2.04 -28.69 13.31
N SER A 144 1.50 -29.58 14.16
CA SER A 144 1.14 -30.95 13.77
C SER A 144 -0.22 -31.06 13.11
N GLN A 145 -1.20 -30.29 13.58
CA GLN A 145 -2.59 -30.44 13.12
C GLN A 145 -3.39 -29.14 13.25
N LEU A 146 -4.26 -28.88 12.27
CA LEU A 146 -5.31 -27.87 12.40
C LEU A 146 -6.52 -28.47 13.14
N LEU A 147 -7.01 -27.77 14.15
CA LEU A 147 -8.23 -28.13 14.85
C LEU A 147 -9.42 -27.50 14.11
N ILE A 148 -10.35 -28.33 13.66
CA ILE A 148 -11.47 -27.94 12.81
C ILE A 148 -12.77 -28.33 13.53
N LYS A 149 -13.63 -27.34 13.84
CA LYS A 149 -14.87 -27.57 14.59
C LYS A 149 -16.01 -28.12 13.71
N ASN A 150 -16.15 -27.56 12.52
CA ASN A 150 -17.08 -27.95 11.45
C ASN A 150 -16.32 -27.93 10.12
N SER A 151 -16.91 -28.41 9.02
CA SER A 151 -16.24 -28.51 7.70
C SER A 151 -15.67 -27.21 7.08
N SER A 152 -15.84 -26.05 7.72
CA SER A 152 -15.39 -24.75 7.21
C SER A 152 -14.75 -23.80 8.25
N THR A 153 -14.47 -24.24 9.49
CA THR A 153 -13.94 -23.32 10.52
C THR A 153 -12.80 -23.94 11.33
N VAL A 154 -11.64 -23.30 11.28
CA VAL A 154 -10.48 -23.60 12.13
C VAL A 154 -10.66 -22.93 13.49
N ASN A 155 -10.57 -23.70 14.58
CA ASN A 155 -10.68 -23.21 15.96
C ASN A 155 -9.37 -23.27 16.75
N GLY A 156 -8.29 -23.79 16.15
CA GLY A 156 -6.96 -23.81 16.78
C GLY A 156 -5.95 -24.61 15.98
N VAL A 157 -4.76 -24.74 16.56
CA VAL A 157 -3.67 -25.58 16.04
C VAL A 157 -3.11 -26.42 17.19
N SER A 158 -2.71 -27.65 16.88
CA SER A 158 -1.90 -28.50 17.76
C SER A 158 -0.44 -28.39 17.34
N VAL A 159 0.47 -28.43 18.31
CA VAL A 159 1.91 -28.31 18.09
C VAL A 159 2.66 -29.52 18.66
N VAL A 160 3.85 -29.82 18.12
CA VAL A 160 4.75 -30.89 18.60
C VAL A 160 5.83 -30.31 19.50
#